data_AF-A0A969W0D0-F1
#
_entry.id   AF-A0A969W0D0-F1
#
_cell.length_a   1.000
_cell.length_b   1.000
_cell.length_c   1.000
_cell.angle_alpha   90.00
_cell.angle_beta   90.00
_cell.angle_gamma   90.00
#
_symmetry.space_group_name_H-M   'P 1'
#
loop_
_entity.id
_entity.type
_entity.pdbx_description
1 polymer ?
#
loop_
_entity_poly.entity_id
_entity_poly.type
_entity_poly.pdbx_seq_one_letter_code
_entity_poly.pdbx_strand_id
1 'polypeptide(L)' 'MLAIPFPEIDPVAFSVGPVAVKWYGLSYMAGLLLGWLYIRRLIGESRLWPGGTAPFAIARMA' A
#
# COMPACT_ATOMS: atom_id res chain seq x y z
N MET A 1 -32.24 -15.96 16.67
CA MET A 1 -31.47 -14.95 15.93
C MET A 1 -30.02 -15.38 15.99
N LEU A 2 -29.45 -15.93 14.90
CA LEU A 2 -28.03 -16.27 14.86
C LEU A 2 -27.24 -14.98 14.58
N ALA A 3 -26.38 -14.58 15.51
CA ALA A 3 -25.50 -13.42 15.36
C ALA A 3 -24.04 -13.89 15.48
N ILE A 4 -23.21 -13.48 14.52
CA ILE A 4 -21.75 -13.67 14.62
C ILE A 4 -21.22 -12.50 15.46
N PRO A 5 -20.67 -12.74 16.66
CA PRO A 5 -20.13 -11.66 17.47
C PRO A 5 -18.96 -10.99 16.73
N PHE A 6 -18.92 -9.66 16.77
CA PHE A 6 -17.79 -8.92 16.20
C PHE A 6 -16.52 -9.22 17.01
N PRO A 7 -15.38 -9.49 16.37
CA PRO A 7 -14.14 -9.79 17.08
C PRO A 7 -13.60 -8.54 17.78
N GLU A 8 -13.20 -8.69 19.04
CA GLU A 8 -12.57 -7.61 19.82
C GLU A 8 -11.08 -7.48 19.44
N ILE A 9 -10.82 -6.82 18.31
CA ILE A 9 -9.46 -6.51 17.86
C ILE A 9 -9.05 -5.14 18.39
N ASP A 10 -7.92 -5.07 19.08
CA ASP A 10 -7.35 -3.80 19.52
C ASP A 10 -7.02 -2.92 18.29
N PRO A 11 -7.56 -1.68 18.21
CA PRO A 11 -7.26 -0.78 17.10
C PRO A 11 -5.79 -0.34 17.05
N VAL A 12 -5.06 -0.43 18.17
CA VAL A 12 -3.64 -0.08 18.29
C VAL A 12 -2.79 -1.29 17.91
N ALA A 13 -1.97 -1.13 16.88
CA ALA A 13 -1.02 -2.15 16.45
C ALA A 13 0.19 -2.21 17.38
N PHE A 14 0.75 -1.05 17.74
CA PHE A 14 1.81 -0.92 18.74
C PHE A 14 1.85 0.51 19.29
N SER A 15 2.41 0.67 20.49
CA SER A 15 2.62 1.97 21.12
C SER A 15 4.11 2.25 21.32
N VAL A 16 4.50 3.51 21.12
CA VAL A 16 5.84 4.02 21.39
C VAL A 16 5.68 5.22 22.30
N GLY A 17 5.82 5.00 23.61
CA GLY A 17 5.55 6.02 24.63
C GLY A 17 4.11 6.56 24.52
N PRO A 18 3.90 7.90 24.43
CA PRO A 18 2.56 8.48 24.31
C PRO A 18 1.94 8.34 22.91
N VAL A 19 2.67 7.77 21.92
CA VAL A 19 2.19 7.66 20.54
C VAL A 19 1.69 6.24 20.27
N ALA A 20 0.41 6.13 19.91
CA ALA A 20 -0.21 4.85 19.52
C ALA A 20 -0.38 4.77 18.00
N VAL A 21 0.21 3.75 17.38
CA VAL A 21 0.08 3.46 15.95
C VAL A 21 -1.08 2.50 15.74
N LYS A 22 -2.06 2.89 14.90
CA LYS A 22 -3.27 2.11 14.64
C LYS A 22 -3.17 1.30 13.35
N TRP A 23 -3.89 0.18 13.30
CA TRP A 23 -3.96 -0.70 12.11
C TRP A 23 -4.40 0.02 10.85
N TYR A 24 -5.36 0.95 10.94
CA TYR A 24 -5.80 1.71 9.76
C TYR A 24 -4.66 2.53 9.16
N GLY A 25 -3.83 3.16 10.00
CA GLY A 25 -2.71 3.98 9.54
C GLY A 25 -1.67 3.14 8.81
N LEU A 26 -1.36 1.96 9.38
CA LEU A 26 -0.49 0.98 8.75
C LEU A 26 -1.04 0.51 7.40
N SER A 27 -2.34 0.25 7.31
CA SER A 27 -2.97 -0.18 6.05
C SER A 27 -2.91 0.90 4.96
N TYR A 28 -3.10 2.17 5.31
CA TYR A 28 -2.95 3.28 4.36
C TYR A 28 -1.52 3.39 3.85
N MET A 29 -0.54 3.34 4.76
CA MET A 29 0.88 3.41 4.39
C MET A 29 1.30 2.20 3.54
N ALA A 30 0.90 0.99 3.93
CA ALA A 30 1.17 -0.23 3.17
C ALA A 30 0.56 -0.17 1.77
N GLY A 31 -0.71 0.25 1.64
CA GLY A 31 -1.38 0.40 0.35
C GLY A 31 -0.66 1.39 -0.56
N LEU A 32 -0.24 2.54 -0.02
CA LEU A 32 0.52 3.54 -0.77
C LEU A 32 1.87 2.99 -1.26
N LEU A 33 2.63 2.35 -0.37
CA LEU A 33 3.95 1.80 -0.70
C LEU A 33 3.85 0.66 -1.73
N LEU A 34 2.86 -0.22 -1.58
CA LEU A 34 2.62 -1.31 -2.52
C LEU A 34 2.17 -0.80 -3.88
N GLY A 35 1.23 0.15 -3.93
CA GLY A 35 0.78 0.76 -5.18
C GLY A 35 1.91 1.48 -5.90
N TRP A 36 2.73 2.23 -5.16
CA TRP A 36 3.93 2.87 -5.67
C TRP A 36 4.92 1.88 -6.28
N LEU A 37 5.28 0.84 -5.53
CA LEU A 37 6.20 -0.20 -6.00
C LEU A 37 5.65 -0.92 -7.24
N TYR A 38 4.34 -1.17 -7.26
CA TYR A 38 3.67 -1.83 -8.36
C TYR A 38 3.71 -0.99 -9.65
N ILE A 39 3.42 0.31 -9.56
CA ILE A 39 3.50 1.22 -10.70
C ILE A 39 4.93 1.29 -11.25
N ARG A 40 5.94 1.36 -10.38
CA ARG A 40 7.35 1.35 -10.81
C ARG A 40 7.71 0.05 -11.55
N ARG A 41 7.19 -1.10 -11.09
CA ARG A 41 7.37 -2.38 -11.78
C ARG A 41 6.69 -2.41 -13.16
N LEU A 42 5.46 -1.91 -13.25
CA LEU A 42 4.71 -1.85 -14.52
C LEU A 42 5.44 -0.98 -15.56
N ILE A 43 5.99 0.16 -15.15
CA ILE A 43 6.74 1.06 -16.05
C ILE A 43 8.02 0.41 -16.57
N GLY A 44 8.68 -0.42 -15.76
CA GLY A 44 9.85 -1.17 -16.20
C GLY A 44 9.55 -2.35 -17.14
N GLU A 45 8.29 -2.79 -17.23
CA GLU A 45 7.90 -3.96 -18.04
C GLU A 45 7.58 -3.55 -19.48
N SER A 46 8.60 -3.57 -20.35
CA SER A 46 8.47 -3.21 -21.77
C SER A 46 7.36 -3.96 -22.51
N ARG A 47 7.03 -5.20 -22.11
CA ARG A 47 5.99 -6.00 -22.79
C ARG A 47 4.58 -5.40 -22.65
N LEU A 48 4.34 -4.61 -21.60
CA LEU A 48 3.03 -4.00 -21.36
C LEU A 48 2.81 -2.73 -22.20
N TRP A 49 3.85 -2.22 -22.85
CA TRP A 49 3.81 -0.96 -23.58
C TRP A 49 3.83 -1.17 -25.10
N PRO A 50 2.94 -0.50 -25.86
CA PRO A 50 3.01 -0.50 -27.31
C PRO A 50 4.38 0.00 -27.80
N GLY A 51 5.10 -0.84 -28.55
CA GLY A 51 6.45 -0.51 -29.02
C GLY A 51 7.55 -0.60 -27.95
N GLY A 52 7.31 -1.26 -26.82
CA GLY A 52 8.34 -1.54 -25.81
C GLY A 52 8.77 -0.35 -24.96
N THR A 53 8.16 0.82 -25.17
CA THR A 53 8.59 2.10 -24.61
C THR A 53 7.55 2.61 -23.61
N ALA A 54 7.93 2.76 -22.35
CA ALA A 54 7.04 3.30 -21.33
C ALA A 54 6.71 4.78 -21.61
N PRO A 55 5.49 5.25 -21.27
CA PRO A 55 5.06 6.61 -21.58
C PRO A 55 5.82 7.70 -20.80
N PHE A 56 6.53 7.35 -19.72
CA PHE A 56 7.36 8.27 -18.95
C PHE A 56 8.47 7.54 -18.17
N ALA A 57 9.59 8.23 -17.93
CA ALA A 57 10.76 7.67 -17.25
C ALA A 57 10.56 7.61 -15.72
N ILE A 58 11.00 6.51 -15.09
CA ILE A 58 10.95 6.31 -13.62
C ILE A 58 11.65 7.43 -12.85
N ALA A 59 12.67 8.06 -13.45
CA ALA A 59 13.41 9.17 -12.86
C ALA A 59 12.56 10.43 -12.60
N ARG A 60 11.40 10.57 -13.28
CA ARG A 60 10.49 11.71 -13.10
C ARG A 60 9.46 11.48 -11.98
N MET A 61 9.48 10.31 -11.34
CA MET A 61 8.51 9.99 -10.29
C MET A 61 8.96 10.40 -8.89
N ALA A 62 10.27 10.54 -8.64
CA ALA A 62 10.81 11.00 -7.35
C ALA A 62 10.90 12.53 -7.31
#